data_AF-A0A0W0FLY5-F1
#
_entry.id   AF-A0A0W0FLY5-F1
#
_cell.length_a   1.000
_cell.length_b   1.000
_cell.length_c   1.000
_cell.angle_alpha   90.00
_cell.angle_beta   90.00
_cell.angle_gamma   90.00
#
_symmetry.space_group_name_H-M   'P 1'
#
loop_
_entity.id
_entity.type
_entity.pdbx_description
1 polymer ?
#
loop_
_entity_poly.entity_id
_entity_poly.type
_entity_poly.pdbx_seq_one_letter_code
_entity_poly.pdbx_strand_id
1 'polypeptide(L)'
;MQSSLSGLRIGSSIAHGVALLTTAYRLAHRYRIRRFSWDDAWAFLAFLLDAGELICLWLKVKFDREVPAGTPEYKRRQSIVLWYISLSFTLIMGSTRISLCVSIRRILAPGKLRNWCTPVAVVTGVIALILITIKLCMCSANPTSPNQEFPLFCTDPTPIAMFQTIADIALSVFLVGMPLYALWYMDLTSAKRNLMMFLFTTSTFTLVAALVHNVYVLQRDRIMNHYTTHIEFATFTSLLPAFTLCVDVLKITRIPTTPNPLIPVAKKPVAFLLDRRNITRTDKVKIPSA
;
A
#
# COMPACT_ATOMS: atom_id res chain seq x y z
N MET A 1 13.81 -33.21 -2.69
CA MET A 1 13.77 -31.81 -2.18
C MET A 1 14.09 -30.78 -3.28
N GLN A 2 15.13 -30.96 -4.10
CA GLN A 2 15.51 -30.02 -5.17
C GLN A 2 14.44 -29.78 -6.26
N SER A 3 13.63 -30.79 -6.60
CA SER A 3 12.51 -30.68 -7.55
C SER A 3 11.40 -29.74 -7.04
N SER A 4 11.02 -29.85 -5.77
CA SER A 4 10.03 -28.97 -5.13
C SER A 4 10.50 -27.51 -5.07
N LEU A 5 11.79 -27.29 -4.83
CA LEU A 5 12.38 -25.95 -4.73
C LEU A 5 12.40 -25.22 -6.09
N SER A 6 12.65 -25.98 -7.16
CA SER A 6 12.66 -25.45 -8.52
C SER A 6 11.27 -25.01 -8.97
N GLY A 7 10.23 -25.80 -8.66
CA GLY A 7 8.84 -25.44 -8.93
C GLY A 7 8.42 -24.16 -8.19
N LEU A 8 8.80 -24.05 -6.90
CA LEU A 8 8.49 -22.88 -6.09
C LEU A 8 9.14 -21.60 -6.62
N ARG A 9 10.42 -21.69 -7.04
CA ARG A 9 11.12 -20.56 -7.69
C ARG A 9 10.44 -20.10 -8.98
N ILE A 10 10.07 -21.05 -9.84
CA ILE A 10 9.40 -20.73 -11.10
C ILE A 10 8.04 -20.08 -10.81
N GLY A 11 7.27 -20.65 -9.87
CA GLY A 11 6.00 -20.10 -9.41
C GLY A 11 6.13 -18.67 -8.90
N SER A 12 7.08 -18.39 -8.00
CA SER A 12 7.35 -17.04 -7.49
C SER A 12 7.74 -16.07 -8.61
N SER A 13 8.58 -16.50 -9.57
CA SER A 13 9.00 -15.66 -10.69
C SER A 13 7.82 -15.27 -11.59
N ILE A 14 6.93 -16.23 -11.89
CA ILE A 14 5.71 -15.98 -12.66
C ILE A 14 4.79 -15.02 -11.90
N ALA A 15 4.63 -15.24 -10.59
CA ALA A 15 3.77 -14.40 -9.75
C ALA A 15 4.25 -12.93 -9.73
N HIS A 16 5.56 -12.68 -9.57
CA HIS A 16 6.14 -11.35 -9.70
C HIS A 16 5.95 -10.77 -11.10
N GLY A 17 6.14 -11.56 -12.16
CA GLY A 17 5.90 -11.12 -13.54
C GLY A 17 4.47 -10.63 -13.76
N VAL A 18 3.48 -11.40 -13.29
CA VAL A 18 2.05 -11.01 -13.37
C VAL A 18 1.77 -9.75 -12.54
N ALA A 19 2.35 -9.64 -11.34
CA ALA A 19 2.19 -8.48 -10.47
C ALA A 19 2.78 -7.20 -11.10
N LEU A 20 3.98 -7.26 -11.67
CA LEU A 20 4.63 -6.17 -12.38
C LEU A 20 3.82 -5.73 -13.61
N LEU A 21 3.36 -6.67 -14.43
CA LEU A 21 2.54 -6.36 -15.61
C LEU A 21 1.22 -5.68 -15.23
N THR A 22 0.54 -6.19 -14.20
CA THR A 22 -0.73 -5.62 -13.73
C THR A 22 -0.52 -4.20 -13.18
N THR A 23 0.56 -4.00 -12.41
CA THR A 23 0.90 -2.69 -11.83
C THR A 23 1.31 -1.69 -12.92
N ALA A 24 2.11 -2.11 -13.88
CA ALA A 24 2.52 -1.29 -15.03
C ALA A 24 1.31 -0.88 -15.88
N TYR A 25 0.40 -1.82 -16.18
CA TYR A 25 -0.83 -1.53 -16.90
C TYR A 25 -1.68 -0.49 -16.18
N ARG A 26 -1.87 -0.64 -14.86
CA ARG A 26 -2.58 0.35 -14.04
C ARG A 26 -1.92 1.72 -14.13
N LEU A 27 -0.60 1.79 -13.96
CA LEU A 27 0.12 3.06 -13.94
C LEU A 27 0.03 3.74 -15.31
N ALA A 28 0.17 2.99 -16.40
CA ALA A 28 0.01 3.48 -17.77
C ALA A 28 -1.42 3.97 -18.04
N HIS A 29 -2.44 3.21 -17.60
CA HIS A 29 -3.84 3.62 -17.71
C HIS A 29 -4.10 4.95 -16.97
N ARG A 30 -3.64 5.06 -15.71
CA ARG A 30 -3.80 6.28 -14.89
C ARG A 30 -3.01 7.47 -15.42
N TYR A 31 -1.81 7.23 -15.94
CA TYR A 31 -1.01 8.24 -16.62
C TYR A 31 -1.74 8.78 -17.86
N ARG A 32 -2.34 7.89 -18.66
CA ARG A 32 -3.09 8.27 -19.86
C ARG A 32 -4.35 9.09 -19.55
N ILE A 33 -5.07 8.79 -18.47
CA ILE A 33 -6.23 9.58 -18.02
C ILE A 33 -5.86 10.85 -17.22
N ARG A 34 -4.56 11.19 -17.10
CA ARG A 34 -4.00 12.37 -16.39
C ARG A 34 -4.51 12.58 -14.95
N ARG A 35 -4.91 11.50 -14.26
CA ARG A 35 -5.31 11.55 -12.84
C ARG A 35 -4.20 11.02 -11.95
N PHE A 36 -3.04 11.70 -11.96
CA PHE A 36 -1.93 11.33 -11.10
C PHE A 36 -2.25 11.75 -9.65
N SER A 37 -2.42 10.77 -8.78
CA SER A 37 -2.71 10.97 -7.37
C SER A 37 -1.54 10.48 -6.52
N TRP A 38 -1.46 10.91 -5.25
CA TRP A 38 -0.45 10.41 -4.31
C TRP A 38 -0.45 8.87 -4.16
N ASP A 39 -1.59 8.21 -4.42
CA ASP A 39 -1.72 6.74 -4.45
C ASP A 39 -0.93 6.10 -5.61
N ASP A 40 -0.65 6.84 -6.67
CA ASP A 40 0.12 6.37 -7.84
C ASP A 40 1.63 6.42 -7.59
N ALA A 41 2.10 7.34 -6.75
CA ALA A 41 3.48 7.36 -6.29
C ALA A 41 3.81 6.11 -5.46
N TRP A 42 2.88 5.69 -4.57
CA TRP A 42 3.02 4.45 -3.81
C TRP A 42 2.98 3.21 -4.70
N ALA A 43 2.15 3.21 -5.75
CA ALA A 43 2.11 2.12 -6.71
C ALA A 43 3.39 2.01 -7.55
N PHE A 44 3.97 3.14 -7.95
CA PHE A 44 5.26 3.15 -8.63
C PHE A 44 6.39 2.69 -7.71
N LEU A 45 6.39 3.11 -6.44
CA LEU A 45 7.34 2.62 -5.45
C LEU A 45 7.21 1.10 -5.26
N ALA A 46 5.98 0.59 -5.12
CA ALA A 46 5.73 -0.85 -5.02
C ALA A 46 6.22 -1.62 -6.26
N PHE A 47 6.04 -1.06 -7.47
CA PHE A 47 6.57 -1.65 -8.71
C PHE A 47 8.10 -1.75 -8.68
N LEU A 48 8.80 -0.69 -8.24
CA LEU A 48 10.27 -0.71 -8.16
C LEU A 48 10.78 -1.71 -7.13
N LEU A 49 10.12 -1.78 -5.96
CA LEU A 49 10.46 -2.73 -4.91
C LEU A 49 10.21 -4.18 -5.37
N ASP A 50 9.08 -4.45 -6.03
CA ASP A 50 8.74 -5.78 -6.57
C ASP A 50 9.71 -6.22 -7.68
N ALA A 51 10.15 -5.28 -8.52
CA ALA A 51 11.17 -5.56 -9.53
C ALA A 51 12.53 -5.91 -8.89
N GLY A 52 12.91 -5.20 -7.81
CA GLY A 52 14.13 -5.51 -7.07
C GLY A 52 14.04 -6.83 -6.30
N GLU A 53 12.87 -7.21 -5.80
CA GLU A 53 12.61 -8.51 -5.19
C GLU A 53 12.82 -9.65 -6.18
N LEU A 54 12.31 -9.50 -7.41
CA LEU A 54 12.55 -10.46 -8.49
C LEU A 54 14.06 -10.59 -8.80
N ILE A 55 14.78 -9.48 -8.84
CA ILE A 55 16.24 -9.49 -9.02
C ILE A 55 16.92 -10.22 -7.84
N CYS A 56 16.50 -9.93 -6.61
CA CYS A 56 17.02 -10.56 -5.39
C CYS A 56 16.82 -12.08 -5.37
N LEU A 57 15.66 -12.57 -5.81
CA LEU A 57 15.36 -14.00 -5.95
C LEU A 57 16.38 -14.69 -6.86
N TRP A 58 16.69 -14.10 -8.01
CA TRP A 58 17.65 -14.67 -8.97
C TRP A 58 19.10 -14.50 -8.53
N LEU A 59 19.46 -13.38 -7.89
CA LEU A 59 20.79 -13.17 -7.33
C LEU A 59 21.10 -14.21 -6.24
N LYS A 60 20.14 -14.53 -5.38
CA LYS A 60 20.29 -15.58 -4.38
C LYS A 60 20.62 -16.94 -5.01
N VAL A 61 19.87 -17.32 -6.04
CA VAL A 61 20.10 -18.57 -6.79
C VAL A 61 21.48 -18.60 -7.44
N LYS A 62 21.93 -17.45 -7.95
CA LYS A 62 23.27 -17.32 -8.53
C LYS A 62 24.35 -17.52 -7.45
N PHE A 63 24.21 -16.87 -6.30
CA PHE A 63 25.16 -16.98 -5.20
C PHE A 63 25.22 -18.39 -4.60
N ASP A 64 24.08 -19.07 -4.48
CA ASP A 64 24.01 -20.46 -4.01
C ASP A 64 24.70 -21.46 -4.96
N ARG A 65 24.90 -21.09 -6.23
CA ARG A 65 25.59 -21.92 -7.24
C ARG A 65 27.08 -21.60 -7.37
N GLU A 66 27.43 -20.31 -7.35
CA GLU A 66 28.78 -19.85 -7.66
C GLU A 66 29.72 -19.87 -6.44
N VAL A 67 29.19 -19.67 -5.24
CA VAL A 67 30.01 -19.49 -4.04
C VAL A 67 29.80 -20.66 -3.07
N PRO A 68 30.86 -21.36 -2.65
CA PRO A 68 30.74 -22.44 -1.67
C PRO A 68 30.10 -21.95 -0.37
N ALA A 69 29.12 -22.72 0.12
CA ALA A 69 28.44 -22.45 1.37
C ALA A 69 29.44 -22.38 2.53
N GLY A 70 29.38 -21.30 3.32
CA GLY A 70 30.22 -21.11 4.51
C GLY A 70 31.39 -20.13 4.34
N THR A 71 31.70 -19.70 3.11
CA THR A 71 32.71 -18.65 2.88
C THR A 71 32.23 -17.28 3.41
N PRO A 72 33.12 -16.42 3.93
CA PRO A 72 32.75 -15.08 4.41
C PRO A 72 32.15 -14.21 3.30
N GLU A 73 32.54 -14.43 2.04
CA GLU A 73 31.97 -13.76 0.88
C GLU A 73 30.52 -14.16 0.61
N TYR A 74 30.21 -15.46 0.66
CA TYR A 74 28.83 -15.95 0.59
C TYR A 74 27.99 -15.31 1.69
N LYS A 75 28.53 -15.26 2.91
CA LYS A 75 27.85 -14.66 4.06
C LYS A 75 27.48 -13.19 3.83
N ARG A 76 28.43 -12.41 3.32
CA ARG A 76 28.23 -10.97 3.02
C ARG A 76 27.21 -10.74 1.91
N ARG A 77 27.32 -11.46 0.79
CA ARG A 77 26.41 -11.29 -0.37
C ARG A 77 24.97 -11.68 -0.01
N GLN A 78 24.80 -12.76 0.74
CA GLN A 78 23.50 -13.22 1.17
C GLN A 78 22.83 -12.25 2.16
N SER A 79 23.62 -11.62 3.05
CA SER A 79 23.11 -10.61 3.98
C SER A 79 22.54 -9.38 3.26
N ILE A 80 23.21 -8.89 2.22
CA ILE A 80 22.72 -7.74 1.41
C ILE A 80 21.36 -8.06 0.76
N VAL A 81 21.22 -9.26 0.18
CA VAL A 81 19.98 -9.70 -0.46
C VAL A 81 18.86 -9.82 0.58
N LEU A 82 19.12 -10.47 1.72
CA LEU A 82 18.13 -10.62 2.78
C LEU A 82 17.72 -9.29 3.41
N TRP A 83 18.65 -8.35 3.54
CA TRP A 83 18.36 -6.99 4.00
C TRP A 83 17.40 -6.27 3.07
N TYR A 84 17.68 -6.30 1.76
CA TYR A 84 16.80 -5.70 0.76
C TYR A 84 15.39 -6.31 0.83
N ILE A 85 15.30 -7.64 0.95
CA ILE A 85 14.02 -8.35 1.01
C ILE A 85 13.22 -7.92 2.25
N SER A 86 13.88 -7.90 3.42
CA SER A 86 13.21 -7.54 4.68
C SER A 86 12.73 -6.09 4.70
N LEU A 87 13.49 -5.16 4.12
CA LEU A 87 13.12 -3.75 4.04
C LEU A 87 11.96 -3.52 3.06
N SER A 88 12.06 -4.13 1.87
CA SER A 88 11.02 -4.07 0.84
C SER A 88 9.70 -4.63 1.36
N PHE A 89 9.75 -5.67 2.19
CA PHE A 89 8.55 -6.30 2.79
C PHE A 89 7.79 -5.32 3.66
N THR A 90 8.47 -4.69 4.62
CA THR A 90 7.82 -3.72 5.50
C THR A 90 7.26 -2.52 4.72
N LEU A 91 7.96 -2.06 3.67
CA LEU A 91 7.50 -0.95 2.83
C LEU A 91 6.26 -1.31 2.00
N ILE A 92 6.25 -2.45 1.33
CA ILE A 92 5.11 -2.89 0.50
C ILE A 92 3.89 -3.19 1.38
N MET A 93 4.08 -3.90 2.49
CA MET A 93 2.99 -4.23 3.42
C MET A 93 2.39 -2.97 4.05
N GLY A 94 3.24 -2.07 4.54
CA GLY A 94 2.81 -0.79 5.12
C GLY A 94 2.05 0.07 4.12
N SER A 95 2.63 0.30 2.94
CA SER A 95 2.01 1.12 1.89
C SER A 95 0.69 0.53 1.39
N THR A 96 0.61 -0.78 1.18
CA THR A 96 -0.62 -1.46 0.72
C THR A 96 -1.76 -1.28 1.70
N ARG A 97 -1.52 -1.48 3.01
CA ARG A 97 -2.54 -1.31 4.04
C ARG A 97 -3.00 0.13 4.20
N ILE A 98 -2.09 1.10 4.07
CA ILE A 98 -2.43 2.53 4.06
C ILE A 98 -3.33 2.85 2.85
N SER A 99 -2.94 2.40 1.64
CA SER A 99 -3.75 2.60 0.42
C SER A 99 -5.13 1.95 0.53
N LEU A 100 -5.24 0.77 1.12
CA LEU A 100 -6.53 0.10 1.37
C LEU A 100 -7.40 0.89 2.37
N CYS A 101 -6.83 1.36 3.49
CA CYS A 101 -7.55 2.19 4.47
C CYS A 101 -8.06 3.49 3.84
N VAL A 102 -7.24 4.16 3.03
CA VAL A 102 -7.64 5.37 2.29
C VAL A 102 -8.71 5.06 1.26
N SER A 103 -8.62 3.91 0.59
CA SER A 103 -9.63 3.46 -0.38
C SER A 103 -10.98 3.20 0.28
N ILE A 104 -11.01 2.49 1.41
CA ILE A 104 -12.21 2.28 2.23
C ILE A 104 -12.81 3.63 2.62
N ARG A 105 -11.99 4.55 3.15
CA ARG A 105 -12.42 5.88 3.57
C ARG A 105 -13.06 6.70 2.44
N ARG A 106 -12.64 6.48 1.19
CA ARG A 106 -13.20 7.15 -0.01
C ARG A 106 -14.55 6.58 -0.44
N ILE A 107 -14.80 5.29 -0.20
CA ILE A 107 -16.04 4.61 -0.62
C ILE A 107 -17.13 4.77 0.44
N LEU A 108 -16.75 4.76 1.72
CA LEU A 108 -17.68 4.87 2.84
C LEU A 108 -18.35 6.25 2.92
N ALA A 109 -19.65 6.24 3.23
CA ALA A 109 -20.40 7.44 3.56
C ALA A 109 -19.87 8.09 4.86
N PRO A 110 -20.09 9.40 5.08
CA PRO A 110 -19.71 10.05 6.32
C PRO A 110 -20.36 9.33 7.53
N GLY A 111 -19.52 8.90 8.48
CA GLY A 111 -19.94 8.15 9.66
C GLY A 111 -18.76 7.81 10.56
N LYS A 112 -19.04 7.22 11.73
CA LYS A 112 -18.01 6.85 12.72
C LYS A 112 -16.93 5.92 12.13
N LEU A 113 -17.34 4.97 11.28
CA LEU A 113 -16.45 4.00 10.63
C LEU A 113 -15.40 4.66 9.71
N ARG A 114 -15.81 5.71 9.00
CA ARG A 114 -14.92 6.50 8.13
C ARG A 114 -13.86 7.25 8.93
N ASN A 115 -14.21 7.70 10.14
CA ASN A 115 -13.28 8.40 11.01
C ASN A 115 -12.18 7.46 11.54
N TRP A 116 -12.52 6.20 11.85
CA TRP A 116 -11.55 5.18 12.29
C TRP A 116 -10.52 4.77 11.24
N CYS A 117 -10.81 4.91 9.93
CA CYS A 117 -9.86 4.57 8.87
C CYS A 117 -8.61 5.49 8.87
N THR A 118 -8.76 6.73 9.33
CA THR A 118 -7.66 7.72 9.37
C THR A 118 -6.61 7.40 10.43
N PRO A 119 -6.96 7.24 11.72
CA PRO A 119 -5.98 6.90 12.75
C PRO A 119 -5.35 5.54 12.48
N VAL A 120 -6.07 4.55 11.95
CA VAL A 120 -5.48 3.24 11.61
C VAL A 120 -4.44 3.37 10.49
N ALA A 121 -4.70 4.16 9.45
CA ALA A 121 -3.70 4.42 8.41
C ALA A 121 -2.45 5.12 8.99
N VAL A 122 -2.64 6.10 9.88
CA VAL A 122 -1.53 6.80 10.54
C VAL A 122 -0.72 5.85 11.43
N VAL A 123 -1.38 5.06 12.27
CA VAL A 123 -0.73 4.06 13.15
C VAL A 123 0.04 3.05 12.31
N THR A 124 -0.53 2.57 11.20
CA THR A 124 0.15 1.66 10.28
C THR A 124 1.43 2.27 9.72
N GLY A 125 1.38 3.53 9.29
CA GLY A 125 2.56 4.25 8.78
C GLY A 125 3.63 4.45 9.84
N VAL A 126 3.24 4.79 11.07
CA VAL A 126 4.17 4.95 12.19
C VAL A 126 4.84 3.62 12.55
N ILE A 127 4.07 2.53 12.65
CA ILE A 127 4.61 1.19 12.92
C ILE A 127 5.60 0.79 11.82
N ALA A 128 5.25 0.98 10.55
CA ALA A 128 6.14 0.66 9.44
C ALA A 128 7.44 1.48 9.50
N LEU A 129 7.36 2.77 9.80
CA LEU A 129 8.53 3.65 9.91
C LEU A 129 9.45 3.25 11.08
N ILE A 130 8.87 2.90 12.24
CA ILE A 130 9.63 2.39 13.39
C ILE A 130 10.36 1.10 13.01
N LEU A 131 9.67 0.14 12.40
CA LEU A 131 10.25 -1.12 11.97
C LEU A 131 11.38 -0.92 10.94
N ILE A 132 11.18 -0.04 9.97
CA ILE A 132 12.21 0.33 8.99
C ILE A 132 13.44 0.92 9.70
N THR A 133 13.23 1.85 10.63
CA THR A 133 14.33 2.50 11.35
C THR A 133 15.13 1.48 12.15
N ILE A 134 14.46 0.56 12.86
CA ILE A 134 15.14 -0.49 13.61
C ILE A 134 15.94 -1.40 12.68
N LYS A 135 15.35 -1.84 11.55
CA LYS A 135 16.03 -2.65 10.53
C LYS A 135 17.26 -1.95 9.97
N LEU A 136 17.16 -0.65 9.66
CA LEU A 136 18.28 0.15 9.17
C LEU A 136 19.39 0.27 10.23
N CYS A 137 19.07 0.53 11.49
CA CYS A 137 20.04 0.65 12.58
C CYS A 137 20.77 -0.68 12.85
N MET A 138 20.07 -1.80 12.86
CA MET A 138 20.67 -3.13 13.10
C MET A 138 21.58 -3.57 11.95
N CYS A 139 21.29 -3.14 10.71
CA CYS A 139 22.06 -3.55 9.53
C CYS A 139 23.22 -2.62 9.16
N SER A 140 23.16 -1.35 9.58
CA SER A 140 24.23 -0.36 9.35
C SER A 140 25.30 -0.35 10.43
N ALA A 141 25.06 -1.01 11.57
CA ALA A 141 26.05 -1.17 12.62
C ALA A 141 27.26 -1.96 12.07
N ASN A 142 28.33 -1.25 11.75
CA ASN A 142 29.62 -1.83 11.37
C ASN A 142 30.01 -2.93 12.37
N PRO A 143 30.48 -4.11 11.91
CA PRO A 143 31.11 -5.06 12.81
C PRO A 143 32.43 -4.48 13.29
N THR A 144 32.44 -3.81 14.44
CA THR A 144 33.64 -3.20 15.04
C THR A 144 34.61 -4.23 15.62
N SER A 145 34.36 -5.53 15.42
CA SER A 145 35.19 -6.61 15.96
C SER A 145 35.64 -7.56 14.82
N PRO A 146 36.96 -7.74 14.61
CA PRO A 146 37.50 -8.61 13.56
C PRO A 146 37.18 -10.11 13.77
N ASN A 147 36.69 -10.49 14.95
CA ASN A 147 36.32 -11.87 15.30
C ASN A 147 34.80 -12.09 15.39
N GLN A 148 34.00 -11.06 15.18
CA GLN A 148 32.55 -11.20 15.17
C GLN A 148 32.17 -11.62 13.77
N GLU A 149 31.77 -12.89 13.61
CA GLU A 149 31.16 -13.36 12.38
C GLU A 149 30.17 -12.28 11.93
N PHE A 150 30.34 -11.74 10.70
CA PHE A 150 29.30 -10.94 10.08
C PHE A 150 27.99 -11.66 10.39
N PRO A 151 27.07 -11.09 11.17
CA PRO A 151 25.84 -11.80 11.41
C PRO A 151 25.25 -11.96 10.01
N LEU A 152 25.20 -13.22 9.57
CA LEU A 152 24.69 -13.63 8.26
C LEU A 152 23.28 -13.06 8.01
N PHE A 153 22.68 -12.61 9.10
CA PHE A 153 21.38 -12.08 9.25
C PHE A 153 21.47 -10.76 10.00
N CYS A 154 21.01 -9.70 9.35
CA CYS A 154 20.08 -8.80 10.05
C CYS A 154 18.85 -9.62 10.46
N THR A 155 19.01 -10.48 11.46
CA THR A 155 17.88 -11.23 11.99
C THR A 155 17.04 -10.18 12.65
N ASP A 156 15.79 -10.01 12.21
CA ASP A 156 14.80 -9.38 13.06
C ASP A 156 14.84 -10.17 14.38
N PRO A 157 15.35 -9.58 15.48
CA PRO A 157 15.39 -10.29 16.74
C PRO A 157 13.98 -10.79 17.00
N THR A 158 13.84 -12.04 17.46
CA THR A 158 12.53 -12.69 17.68
C THR A 158 11.41 -11.79 18.22
N PRO A 159 11.64 -10.86 19.18
CA PRO A 159 10.61 -9.90 19.60
C PRO A 159 10.10 -8.95 18.50
N ILE A 160 10.97 -8.48 17.60
CA ILE A 160 10.60 -7.58 16.49
C ILE A 160 9.78 -8.34 15.45
N ALA A 161 10.20 -9.54 15.08
CA ALA A 161 9.43 -10.39 14.18
C ALA A 161 8.04 -10.70 14.76
N MET A 162 7.96 -11.04 16.05
CA MET A 162 6.68 -11.26 16.74
C MET A 162 5.80 -10.01 16.76
N PHE A 163 6.37 -8.84 17.10
CA PHE A 163 5.63 -7.57 17.10
C PHE A 163 5.10 -7.22 15.71
N GLN A 164 5.94 -7.38 14.68
CA GLN A 164 5.56 -7.17 13.29
C GLN A 164 4.41 -8.12 12.90
N THR A 165 4.51 -9.41 13.19
CA THR A 165 3.45 -10.40 12.92
C THR A 165 2.14 -10.07 13.64
N ILE A 166 2.18 -9.66 14.92
CA ILE A 166 0.97 -9.30 15.67
C ILE A 166 0.30 -8.07 15.08
N ALA A 167 1.08 -7.01 14.81
CA ALA A 167 0.56 -5.79 14.18
C ALA A 167 -0.05 -6.10 12.81
N ASP A 168 0.60 -6.98 12.05
CA ASP A 168 0.17 -7.40 10.72
C ASP A 168 -1.17 -8.14 10.74
N ILE A 169 -1.34 -9.08 11.66
CA ILE A 169 -2.60 -9.81 11.84
C ILE A 169 -3.70 -8.85 12.31
N ALA A 170 -3.44 -8.01 13.32
CA ALA A 170 -4.42 -7.07 13.85
C ALA A 170 -4.94 -6.10 12.78
N LEU A 171 -4.04 -5.54 11.97
CA LEU A 171 -4.42 -4.68 10.85
C LEU A 171 -5.20 -5.44 9.78
N SER A 172 -4.78 -6.66 9.43
CA SER A 172 -5.45 -7.45 8.41
C SER A 172 -6.87 -7.84 8.84
N VAL A 173 -7.08 -8.22 10.11
CA VAL A 173 -8.41 -8.48 10.68
C VAL A 173 -9.28 -7.23 10.65
N PHE A 174 -8.72 -6.07 10.99
CA PHE A 174 -9.44 -4.80 10.90
C PHE A 174 -9.86 -4.48 9.45
N LEU A 175 -8.97 -4.70 8.47
CA LEU A 175 -9.27 -4.48 7.05
C LEU A 175 -10.32 -5.44 6.48
N VAL A 176 -10.48 -6.63 7.05
CA VAL A 176 -11.55 -7.59 6.69
C VAL A 176 -12.86 -7.26 7.41
N GLY A 177 -12.78 -6.92 8.70
CA GLY A 177 -13.94 -6.58 9.51
C GLY A 177 -14.65 -5.30 9.05
N MET A 178 -13.89 -4.32 8.57
CA MET A 178 -14.40 -3.05 8.05
C MET A 178 -15.43 -3.20 6.89
N PRO A 179 -15.08 -3.80 5.74
CA PRO A 179 -16.03 -4.00 4.66
C PRO A 179 -17.15 -4.98 5.03
N LEU A 180 -16.89 -5.98 5.88
CA LEU A 180 -17.93 -6.90 6.36
C LEU A 180 -19.00 -6.17 7.17
N TYR A 181 -18.58 -5.34 8.13
CA TYR A 181 -19.49 -4.50 8.92
C TYR A 181 -20.27 -3.52 8.02
N ALA A 182 -19.59 -2.89 7.06
CA ALA A 182 -20.24 -1.99 6.11
C ALA A 182 -21.28 -2.71 5.23
N LEU A 183 -21.01 -3.97 4.83
CA LEU A 183 -21.94 -4.78 4.03
C LEU A 183 -23.17 -5.24 4.82
N TRP A 184 -23.03 -5.46 6.13
CA TRP A 184 -24.13 -5.92 6.99
C TRP A 184 -24.99 -4.79 7.54
N TYR A 185 -24.40 -3.63 7.86
CA TYR A 185 -25.10 -2.58 8.59
C TYR A 185 -25.46 -1.34 7.76
N MET A 186 -24.87 -1.17 6.57
CA MET A 186 -25.13 0.02 5.74
C MET A 186 -25.92 -0.34 4.48
N ASP A 187 -26.98 0.42 4.22
CA ASP A 187 -27.70 0.37 2.94
C ASP A 187 -26.86 1.00 1.82
N LEU A 188 -26.08 0.15 1.15
CA LEU A 188 -25.23 0.52 0.03
C LEU A 188 -25.93 0.27 -1.29
N THR A 189 -25.82 1.20 -2.24
CA THR A 189 -26.29 0.97 -3.62
C THR A 189 -25.59 -0.25 -4.24
N SER A 190 -26.27 -1.01 -5.10
CA SER A 190 -25.81 -2.31 -5.61
C SER A 190 -24.37 -2.29 -6.13
N ALA A 191 -23.99 -1.22 -6.82
CA ALA A 191 -22.64 -1.10 -7.36
C ALA A 191 -21.58 -0.62 -6.34
N LYS A 192 -21.96 0.00 -5.21
CA LYS A 192 -21.05 0.19 -4.05
C LYS A 192 -20.91 -1.12 -3.26
N ARG A 193 -22.00 -1.89 -3.16
CA ARG A 193 -22.03 -3.21 -2.53
C ARG A 193 -21.10 -4.21 -3.25
N ASN A 194 -21.14 -4.27 -4.58
CA ASN A 194 -20.23 -5.11 -5.36
C ASN A 194 -18.76 -4.75 -5.15
N LEU A 195 -18.45 -3.45 -5.04
CA LEU A 195 -17.09 -2.99 -4.77
C LEU A 195 -16.62 -3.37 -3.35
N MET A 196 -17.51 -3.28 -2.37
CA MET A 196 -17.23 -3.72 -0.99
C MET A 196 -17.06 -5.24 -0.89
N MET A 197 -17.83 -6.02 -1.65
CA MET A 197 -17.64 -7.47 -1.78
C MET A 197 -16.27 -7.80 -2.38
N PHE A 198 -15.89 -7.13 -3.47
CA PHE A 198 -14.57 -7.33 -4.09
C PHE A 198 -13.42 -6.94 -3.14
N LEU A 199 -13.59 -5.86 -2.38
CA LEU A 199 -12.66 -5.47 -1.32
C LEU A 199 -12.57 -6.54 -0.23
N PHE A 200 -13.70 -7.03 0.26
CA PHE A 200 -13.75 -8.07 1.29
C PHE A 200 -13.05 -9.35 0.84
N THR A 201 -13.31 -9.82 -0.38
CA THR A 201 -12.64 -10.99 -0.95
C THR A 201 -11.13 -10.77 -1.07
N THR A 202 -10.73 -9.60 -1.56
CA THR A 202 -9.30 -9.24 -1.70
C THR A 202 -8.61 -9.20 -0.34
N SER A 203 -9.19 -8.51 0.64
CA SER A 203 -8.67 -8.43 2.01
C SER A 203 -8.58 -9.81 2.69
N THR A 204 -9.56 -10.68 2.44
CA THR A 204 -9.58 -12.04 2.99
C THR A 204 -8.47 -12.89 2.38
N PHE A 205 -8.28 -12.83 1.06
CA PHE A 205 -7.21 -13.57 0.40
C PHE A 205 -5.82 -13.10 0.88
N THR A 206 -5.64 -11.78 1.04
CA THR A 206 -4.40 -11.23 1.60
C THR A 206 -4.19 -11.62 3.06
N LEU A 207 -5.25 -11.73 3.87
CA LEU A 207 -5.15 -12.21 5.25
C LEU A 207 -4.70 -13.66 5.30
N VAL A 208 -5.25 -14.53 4.44
CA VAL A 208 -4.84 -15.95 4.37
C VAL A 208 -3.37 -16.07 3.96
N ALA A 209 -2.94 -15.34 2.93
CA ALA A 209 -1.54 -15.32 2.51
C ALA A 209 -0.61 -14.86 3.65
N ALA A 210 -0.97 -13.79 4.35
CA ALA A 210 -0.22 -13.27 5.48
C ALA A 210 -0.18 -14.26 6.67
N LEU A 211 -1.27 -14.96 6.97
CA LEU A 211 -1.28 -15.99 8.01
C LEU A 211 -0.34 -17.14 7.67
N VAL A 212 -0.37 -17.61 6.43
CA VAL A 212 0.53 -18.67 5.96
C VAL A 212 1.99 -18.23 6.12
N HIS A 213 2.34 -17.03 5.66
CA HIS A 213 3.69 -16.50 5.84
C HIS A 213 4.08 -16.40 7.32
N ASN A 214 3.22 -15.83 8.17
CA ASN A 214 3.45 -15.69 9.60
C ASN A 214 3.67 -17.04 10.31
N VAL A 215 2.98 -18.11 9.91
CA VAL A 215 3.22 -19.47 10.44
C VAL A 215 4.66 -19.90 10.16
N TYR A 216 5.15 -19.70 8.93
CA TYR A 216 6.53 -20.07 8.58
C TYR A 216 7.59 -19.17 9.22
N VAL A 217 7.27 -17.89 9.44
CA VAL A 217 8.11 -16.97 10.24
C VAL A 217 8.28 -17.53 11.66
N LEU A 218 7.18 -17.95 12.30
CA LEU A 218 7.18 -18.47 13.67
C LEU A 218 7.84 -19.86 13.78
N GLN A 219 7.65 -20.72 12.78
CA GLN A 219 8.31 -22.04 12.70
C GLN A 219 9.81 -21.94 12.42
N ARG A 220 10.33 -20.76 12.05
CA ARG A 220 11.74 -20.51 11.73
C ARG A 220 12.23 -21.35 10.54
N ASP A 221 11.31 -21.80 9.68
CA ASP A 221 11.63 -22.54 8.46
C ASP A 221 12.13 -21.59 7.37
N ARG A 222 13.45 -21.39 7.34
CA ARG A 222 14.11 -20.35 6.54
C ARG A 222 13.84 -20.43 5.04
N ILE A 223 13.78 -21.64 4.51
CA ILE A 223 13.58 -21.86 3.07
C ILE A 223 12.14 -21.51 2.72
N MET A 224 11.16 -22.08 3.44
CA MET A 224 9.74 -21.83 3.17
C MET A 224 9.37 -20.38 3.46
N ASN A 225 9.88 -19.79 4.54
CA ASN A 225 9.68 -18.38 4.85
C ASN A 225 10.07 -17.46 3.69
N HIS A 226 11.23 -17.69 3.08
CA HIS A 226 11.70 -16.89 1.96
C HIS A 226 10.75 -16.95 0.76
N TYR A 227 10.29 -18.14 0.36
CA TYR A 227 9.39 -18.26 -0.78
C TYR A 227 7.97 -17.79 -0.47
N THR A 228 7.49 -17.98 0.76
CA THR A 228 6.17 -17.47 1.16
C THR A 228 6.15 -15.95 1.20
N THR A 229 7.26 -15.31 1.60
CA THR A 229 7.44 -13.85 1.43
C THR A 229 7.24 -13.44 -0.03
N HIS A 230 7.89 -14.10 -0.99
CA HIS A 230 7.73 -13.79 -2.42
C HIS A 230 6.29 -13.99 -2.94
N ILE A 231 5.63 -15.05 -2.50
CA ILE A 231 4.22 -15.31 -2.88
C ILE A 231 3.29 -14.26 -2.28
N GLU A 232 3.51 -13.91 -1.02
CA GLU A 232 2.74 -12.88 -0.33
C GLU A 232 2.92 -11.52 -1.02
N PHE A 233 4.16 -11.15 -1.35
CA PHE A 233 4.44 -9.96 -2.14
C PHE A 233 3.69 -9.92 -3.46
N ALA A 234 3.80 -10.97 -4.27
CA ALA A 234 3.13 -11.03 -5.56
C ALA A 234 1.60 -10.93 -5.41
N THR A 235 1.06 -11.46 -4.32
CA THR A 235 -0.37 -11.37 -3.98
C THR A 235 -0.77 -9.92 -3.68
N PHE A 236 -0.05 -9.22 -2.80
CA PHE A 236 -0.34 -7.83 -2.47
C PHE A 236 -0.15 -6.90 -3.67
N THR A 237 0.93 -7.07 -4.41
CA THR A 237 1.29 -6.23 -5.55
C THR A 237 0.36 -6.45 -6.74
N SER A 238 -0.25 -7.63 -6.93
CA SER A 238 -1.20 -7.87 -8.03
C SER A 238 -2.64 -7.45 -7.70
N LEU A 239 -3.12 -7.73 -6.48
CA LEU A 239 -4.52 -7.52 -6.11
C LEU A 239 -4.86 -6.05 -5.87
N LEU A 240 -3.93 -5.25 -5.33
CA LEU A 240 -4.17 -3.83 -5.07
C LEU A 240 -4.35 -3.00 -6.36
N PRO A 241 -3.50 -3.16 -7.40
CA PRO A 241 -3.74 -2.56 -8.71
C PRO A 241 -5.07 -2.98 -9.35
N ALA A 242 -5.41 -4.26 -9.28
CA ALA A 242 -6.67 -4.76 -9.82
C ALA A 242 -7.88 -4.09 -9.15
N PHE A 243 -7.85 -3.97 -7.81
CA PHE A 243 -8.87 -3.26 -7.04
C PHE A 243 -9.00 -1.79 -7.43
N THR A 244 -7.89 -1.06 -7.41
CA THR A 244 -7.89 0.38 -7.70
C THR A 244 -8.29 0.69 -9.13
N LEU A 245 -7.86 -0.14 -10.09
CA LEU A 245 -8.31 -0.07 -11.49
C LEU A 245 -9.83 -0.31 -11.59
N CYS A 246 -10.35 -1.31 -10.90
CA CYS A 246 -11.80 -1.60 -10.88
C CYS A 246 -12.60 -0.40 -10.34
N VAL A 247 -12.14 0.22 -9.25
CA VAL A 247 -12.75 1.45 -8.70
C VAL A 247 -12.76 2.58 -9.73
N ASP A 248 -11.67 2.79 -10.45
CA ASP A 248 -11.58 3.88 -11.41
C ASP A 248 -12.47 3.63 -12.64
N VAL A 249 -12.47 2.41 -13.17
CA VAL A 249 -13.37 2.03 -14.27
C VAL A 249 -14.83 2.21 -13.86
N LEU A 250 -15.20 1.77 -12.65
CA LEU A 250 -16.56 1.95 -12.10
C LEU A 250 -16.92 3.42 -11.89
N LYS A 251 -15.96 4.28 -11.55
CA LYS A 251 -16.20 5.74 -11.44
C LYS A 251 -16.37 6.38 -12.80
N ILE A 252 -15.56 5.99 -13.78
CA ILE A 252 -15.61 6.51 -15.15
C ILE A 252 -16.94 6.14 -15.80
N THR A 253 -17.40 4.89 -15.66
CA THR A 253 -18.68 4.43 -16.21
C THR A 253 -19.91 5.00 -15.50
N ARG A 254 -19.77 5.46 -14.26
CA ARG A 254 -20.86 6.10 -13.48
C ARG A 254 -20.87 7.61 -13.50
N ILE A 255 -19.98 8.30 -14.23
CA ILE A 255 -20.26 9.69 -14.60
C ILE A 255 -21.40 9.60 -15.61
N PRO A 256 -22.64 9.97 -15.25
CA PRO A 256 -23.67 10.07 -16.26
C PRO A 256 -23.24 11.22 -17.16
N THR A 257 -22.97 10.94 -18.42
CA THR A 257 -23.16 11.92 -19.48
C THR A 257 -24.66 12.24 -19.49
N THR A 258 -25.12 13.05 -18.54
CA THR A 258 -26.36 13.78 -18.76
C THR A 258 -26.06 14.71 -19.92
N PRO A 259 -26.77 14.60 -21.07
CA PRO A 259 -26.71 15.67 -22.05
C PRO A 259 -27.27 16.91 -21.34
N ASN A 260 -26.41 17.91 -21.10
CA ASN A 260 -26.85 19.21 -20.62
C ASN A 260 -27.93 19.71 -21.60
N PRO A 261 -29.18 19.96 -21.16
CA PRO A 261 -30.06 20.81 -21.93
C PRO A 261 -29.49 22.23 -21.80
N LEU A 262 -28.91 22.72 -22.90
CA LEU A 262 -28.74 24.13 -23.27
C LEU A 262 -29.04 25.13 -22.13
N ILE A 263 -28.01 25.49 -21.35
CA ILE A 263 -28.02 26.74 -20.60
C ILE A 263 -27.52 27.81 -21.57
N PRO A 264 -28.33 28.81 -21.95
CA PRO A 264 -27.88 29.88 -22.82
C PRO A 264 -26.83 30.72 -22.08
N VAL A 265 -25.69 30.88 -22.74
CA VAL A 265 -24.58 31.74 -22.32
C VAL A 265 -25.07 33.19 -22.29
N ALA A 266 -25.49 33.67 -21.13
CA ALA A 266 -25.66 35.10 -20.90
C ALA A 266 -24.27 35.74 -20.75
N LYS A 267 -23.80 36.35 -21.84
CA LYS A 267 -22.64 37.25 -21.85
C LYS A 267 -22.87 38.36 -20.81
N LYS A 268 -22.01 38.47 -19.80
CA LYS A 268 -21.82 39.74 -19.07
C LYS A 268 -20.55 40.42 -19.61
N PRO A 269 -20.66 41.64 -20.15
CA PRO A 269 -19.50 42.39 -20.60
C PRO A 269 -18.75 42.98 -19.40
N VAL A 270 -17.43 42.95 -19.52
CA VAL A 270 -16.46 43.62 -18.67
C VAL A 270 -16.41 45.11 -19.08
N ALA A 271 -16.67 46.00 -18.13
CA ALA A 271 -16.27 47.41 -18.13
C ALA A 271 -15.97 47.72 -16.65
N PHE A 272 -14.74 47.88 -16.17
CA PHE A 272 -13.65 48.82 -16.50
C PHE A 272 -14.04 50.31 -16.37
N LEU A 273 -13.44 50.90 -15.33
CA LEU A 273 -13.13 52.31 -15.07
C LEU A 273 -14.17 53.27 -14.45
N LEU A 274 -13.75 53.73 -13.27
CA LEU A 274 -13.55 55.13 -12.87
C LEU A 274 -14.74 55.98 -12.39
N ASP A 275 -14.56 56.39 -11.14
CA ASP A 275 -14.50 57.79 -10.70
C ASP A 275 -15.72 58.39 -9.99
N ARG A 276 -15.34 59.09 -8.91
CA ARG A 276 -15.97 60.26 -8.28
C ARG A 276 -17.16 60.12 -7.32
N ARG A 277 -16.78 60.42 -6.08
CA ARG A 277 -17.29 61.49 -5.19
C ARG A 277 -18.50 61.22 -4.33
N ASN A 278 -18.23 61.31 -3.02
CA ASN A 278 -18.90 62.15 -2.02
C ASN A 278 -20.42 62.28 -2.12
N ILE A 279 -21.11 61.95 -1.01
CA ILE A 279 -21.83 62.96 -0.22
C ILE A 279 -22.16 62.35 1.16
N THR A 280 -21.60 62.99 2.17
CA THR A 280 -21.98 63.08 3.58
C THR A 280 -23.49 63.24 3.80
N ARG A 281 -24.08 62.51 4.76
CA ARG A 281 -25.18 63.05 5.58
C ARG A 281 -25.35 62.29 6.90
N THR A 282 -24.66 62.77 7.92
CA THR A 282 -25.10 62.65 9.31
C THR A 282 -25.99 63.84 9.60
N ASP A 283 -27.26 63.62 9.93
CA ASP A 283 -28.03 64.63 10.66
C ASP A 283 -29.10 64.00 11.56
N LYS A 284 -29.17 64.59 12.75
CA LYS A 284 -30.03 64.30 13.90
C LYS A 284 -31.50 64.59 13.58
N VAL A 285 -32.42 63.79 14.11
CA VAL A 285 -33.75 64.26 14.51
C VAL A 285 -34.12 63.64 15.86
N LYS A 286 -34.76 64.46 16.69
CA LYS A 286 -34.91 64.42 18.15
C LYS A 286 -36.43 64.44 18.45
N ILE A 287 -36.84 63.77 19.54
CA ILE A 287 -38.08 63.92 20.38
C ILE A 287 -39.46 63.63 19.70
N PRO A 288 -40.58 63.34 20.42
CA PRO A 288 -40.79 63.48 21.86
C PRO A 288 -41.47 62.36 22.68
N SER A 289 -41.31 62.61 23.98
CA SER A 289 -41.88 62.04 25.21
C SER A 289 -43.40 61.96 25.31
N ALA A 290 -43.87 60.94 26.03
CA ALA A 290 -44.85 61.04 27.11
C ALA A 290 -44.43 60.07 28.22
#